data_AF-A0A961Y509-F1
#
_entry.id   AF-A0A961Y509-F1
#
_cell.length_a   1.000
_cell.length_b   1.000
_cell.length_c   1.000
_cell.angle_alpha   90.00
_cell.angle_beta   90.00
_cell.angle_gamma   90.00
#
_symmetry.space_group_name_H-M   'P 1'
#
loop_
_entity.id
_entity.type
_entity.pdbx_description
1 polymer ?
#
loop_
_entity_poly.entity_id
_entity_poly.type
_entity_poly.pdbx_seq_one_letter_code
_entity_poly.pdbx_strand_id
1 'polypeptide(L)'
;MADTAKQYPLDDYPTRLEDERWLERKDPVVWGKWSPQSPLTKAQTDSFEKNGYLVMDNVFSDEEVAVLKEESAQMRSPGANLIEGSVISEPESDEVRTVFQLERQSEIFDRLARDMRIAGAVSFLLDDDVYFHQSRLNYKPGFT
;
A
#
# COMPACT_ATOMS: atom_id res chain seq x y z
N MET A 1 5.80 9.07 -47.34
CA MET A 1 5.20 8.26 -46.26
C MET A 1 5.32 9.09 -45.00
N ALA A 2 4.21 9.56 -44.45
CA ALA A 2 4.19 10.44 -43.29
C ALA A 2 4.50 9.62 -42.04
N ASP A 3 5.52 10.05 -41.32
CA ASP A 3 5.89 9.54 -40.01
C ASP A 3 4.77 9.92 -39.03
N THR A 4 4.01 8.93 -38.58
CA THR A 4 2.93 9.12 -37.62
C THR A 4 3.56 9.16 -36.25
N ALA A 5 3.91 10.38 -35.81
CA ALA A 5 4.38 10.61 -34.45
C ALA A 5 3.34 10.05 -33.47
N LYS A 6 3.75 9.04 -32.69
CA LYS A 6 2.94 8.50 -31.59
C LYS A 6 2.59 9.66 -30.66
N GLN A 7 1.31 10.00 -30.61
CA GLN A 7 0.79 11.02 -29.71
C GLN A 7 0.76 10.40 -28.31
N TYR A 8 1.79 10.65 -27.51
CA TYR A 8 1.77 10.27 -26.11
C TYR A 8 0.75 11.16 -25.39
N PRO A 9 -0.06 10.60 -24.46
CA PRO A 9 -0.93 11.42 -23.63
C PRO A 9 -0.09 12.46 -22.88
N LEU A 10 -0.70 13.63 -22.67
CA LEU A 10 -0.12 14.71 -21.88
C LEU A 10 0.25 14.17 -20.49
N ASP A 11 1.50 14.34 -20.06
CA ASP A 11 1.93 13.99 -18.71
C ASP A 11 1.46 15.08 -17.74
N ASP A 12 0.51 14.72 -16.87
CA ASP A 12 -0.08 15.65 -15.92
C ASP A 12 0.84 15.99 -14.74
N TYR A 13 1.84 15.14 -14.46
CA TYR A 13 2.76 15.26 -13.32
C TYR A 13 4.23 15.09 -13.74
N PRO A 14 4.76 15.97 -14.62
CA PRO A 14 6.11 15.85 -15.14
C PRO A 14 7.17 16.05 -14.05
N THR A 15 8.05 15.05 -13.87
CA THR A 15 9.10 15.00 -12.83
C THR A 15 10.46 14.58 -13.41
N ARG A 16 11.53 14.66 -12.60
CA ARG A 16 12.93 14.39 -12.99
C ARG A 16 13.43 15.28 -14.14
N LEU A 17 13.00 16.54 -14.13
CA LEU A 17 13.44 17.58 -15.07
C LEU A 17 14.58 18.39 -14.46
N GLU A 18 15.22 19.22 -15.28
CA GLU A 18 16.35 20.08 -14.86
C GLU A 18 15.93 21.10 -13.79
N ASP A 19 14.71 21.62 -13.89
CA ASP A 19 14.19 22.64 -12.98
C ASP A 19 13.26 22.07 -11.91
N GLU A 20 13.45 22.54 -10.68
CA GLU A 20 12.54 22.26 -9.56
C GLU A 20 11.30 23.15 -9.63
N ARG A 21 10.12 22.54 -9.47
CA ARG A 21 8.85 23.27 -9.42
C ARG A 21 7.82 22.55 -8.56
N TRP A 22 7.00 23.34 -7.88
CA TRP A 22 5.79 22.87 -7.23
C TRP A 22 4.68 22.77 -8.28
N LEU A 23 3.98 21.64 -8.30
CA LEU A 23 2.81 21.43 -9.16
C LEU A 23 1.59 21.25 -8.29
N GLU A 24 0.50 21.91 -8.67
CA GLU A 24 -0.81 21.69 -8.03
C GLU A 24 -1.32 20.29 -8.37
N ARG A 25 -1.95 19.64 -7.38
CA ARG A 25 -2.62 18.36 -7.58
C ARG A 25 -3.83 18.57 -8.51
N LYS A 26 -3.97 17.74 -9.53
CA LYS A 26 -5.09 17.79 -10.48
C LYS A 26 -6.21 16.80 -10.17
N ASP A 27 -5.89 15.75 -9.41
CA ASP A 27 -6.84 14.69 -9.04
C ASP A 27 -7.53 14.96 -7.69
N PRO A 28 -8.79 14.53 -7.51
CA PRO A 28 -9.43 14.46 -6.19
C PRO A 28 -8.62 13.66 -5.18
N VAL A 29 -8.70 14.02 -3.90
CA VAL A 29 -8.15 13.21 -2.79
C VAL A 29 -9.12 12.08 -2.42
N VAL A 30 -10.41 12.38 -2.40
CA VAL A 30 -11.50 11.43 -2.21
C VAL A 30 -12.37 11.47 -3.47
N TRP A 31 -12.46 10.34 -4.16
CA TRP A 31 -13.29 10.21 -5.37
C TRP A 31 -14.74 9.85 -5.01
N GLY A 32 -14.93 9.03 -3.97
CA GLY A 32 -16.25 8.57 -3.55
C GLY A 32 -17.10 9.65 -2.90
N LYS A 33 -18.40 9.62 -3.18
CA LYS A 33 -19.37 10.49 -2.50
C LYS A 33 -19.81 9.88 -1.18
N TRP A 34 -19.57 10.60 -0.08
CA TRP A 34 -19.94 10.12 1.24
C TRP A 34 -21.47 9.94 1.40
N SER A 35 -21.86 8.85 2.05
CA SER A 35 -23.23 8.57 2.49
C SER A 35 -23.22 7.86 3.85
N PRO A 36 -24.36 7.75 4.56
CA PRO A 36 -24.43 6.95 5.78
C PRO A 36 -24.11 5.47 5.61
N GLN A 37 -24.07 4.97 4.36
CA GLN A 37 -23.71 3.59 4.01
C GLN A 37 -22.22 3.44 3.66
N SER A 38 -21.46 4.53 3.63
CA SER A 38 -20.02 4.49 3.35
C SER A 38 -19.25 3.74 4.44
N PRO A 39 -18.16 3.04 4.09
CA PRO A 39 -17.36 2.27 5.06
C PRO A 39 -16.57 3.16 6.03
N LEU A 40 -16.39 4.43 5.69
CA LEU A 40 -15.77 5.45 6.54
C LEU A 40 -16.82 6.43 7.05
N THR A 41 -16.68 6.85 8.30
CA THR A 41 -17.48 7.95 8.85
C THR A 41 -17.15 9.26 8.14
N LYS A 42 -18.09 10.22 8.15
CA LYS A 42 -17.88 11.53 7.53
C LYS A 42 -16.62 12.22 8.06
N ALA A 43 -16.39 12.15 9.38
CA ALA A 43 -15.21 12.73 10.01
C ALA A 43 -13.89 12.09 9.54
N GLN A 44 -13.87 10.77 9.34
CA GLN A 44 -12.70 10.07 8.80
C GLN A 44 -12.45 10.47 7.34
N THR A 45 -13.50 10.56 6.51
CA THR A 45 -13.40 11.02 5.13
C THR A 45 -12.85 12.44 5.04
N ASP A 46 -13.41 13.36 5.83
CA ASP A 46 -12.98 14.76 5.86
C ASP A 46 -11.54 14.91 6.37
N SER A 47 -11.14 14.10 7.35
CA SER A 47 -9.76 14.06 7.84
C SER A 47 -8.79 13.56 6.75
N PHE A 48 -9.16 12.51 6.02
CA PHE A 48 -8.33 12.00 4.92
C PHE A 48 -8.21 13.01 3.78
N GLU A 49 -9.32 13.63 3.38
CA GLU A 49 -9.34 14.68 2.34
C GLU A 49 -8.43 15.85 2.69
N LYS A 50 -8.47 16.31 3.95
CA LYS A 50 -7.68 17.44 4.43
C LYS A 50 -6.22 17.10 4.67
N ASN A 51 -5.93 15.95 5.28
CA ASN A 51 -4.60 15.64 5.81
C ASN A 51 -3.80 14.66 4.92
N GLY A 52 -4.46 13.99 3.98
CA GLY A 52 -3.84 12.98 3.10
C GLY A 52 -3.52 11.64 3.78
N TYR A 53 -3.97 11.42 5.01
CA TYR A 53 -3.82 10.15 5.74
C TYR A 53 -4.98 9.92 6.71
N LEU A 54 -5.17 8.66 7.12
CA LEU A 54 -6.16 8.23 8.09
C LEU A 54 -5.54 7.23 9.07
N VAL A 55 -5.85 7.39 10.36
CA VAL A 55 -5.54 6.41 11.40
C VAL A 55 -6.85 5.74 11.83
N MET A 56 -6.85 4.41 11.86
CA MET A 56 -7.98 3.62 12.31
C MET A 56 -7.52 2.70 13.43
N ASP A 57 -7.97 3.00 14.65
CA ASP A 57 -7.65 2.20 15.83
C ASP A 57 -8.61 1.03 15.97
N ASN A 58 -8.15 -0.08 16.55
CA ASN A 58 -8.96 -1.24 16.91
C ASN A 58 -9.76 -1.86 15.73
N VAL A 59 -9.18 -1.84 14.53
CA VAL A 59 -9.77 -2.47 13.33
C VAL A 59 -9.70 -4.00 13.40
N PHE A 60 -8.64 -4.51 14.03
CA PHE A 60 -8.36 -5.93 14.21
C PHE A 60 -8.33 -6.26 15.70
N SER A 61 -8.76 -7.48 16.06
CA SER A 61 -8.66 -7.97 17.43
C SER A 61 -7.22 -8.32 17.81
N ASP A 62 -6.95 -8.48 19.11
CA ASP A 62 -5.62 -8.87 19.58
C ASP A 62 -5.19 -10.25 19.04
N GLU A 63 -6.15 -11.16 18.84
CA GLU A 63 -5.92 -12.49 18.25
C GLU A 63 -5.56 -12.37 16.76
N GLU A 64 -6.27 -11.54 16.00
CA GLU A 64 -5.95 -11.29 14.59
C GLU A 64 -4.56 -10.66 14.46
N VAL A 65 -4.23 -9.70 15.32
CA VAL A 65 -2.91 -9.07 15.36
C VAL A 65 -1.82 -10.08 15.74
N ALA A 66 -2.09 -11.02 16.66
CA ALA A 66 -1.16 -12.07 17.03
C ALA A 66 -0.84 -13.00 15.85
N VAL A 67 -1.85 -13.41 15.07
CA VAL A 67 -1.67 -14.23 13.86
C VAL A 67 -0.83 -13.49 12.82
N LEU A 68 -1.09 -12.20 12.58
CA LEU A 68 -0.30 -11.40 11.63
C LEU A 68 1.17 -11.25 12.06
N LYS A 69 1.41 -11.12 13.38
CA LYS A 69 2.76 -11.06 13.95
C LYS A 69 3.50 -12.38 13.81
N GLU A 70 2.83 -13.50 14.05
CA GLU A 70 3.41 -14.83 13.90
C GLU A 70 3.79 -15.10 12.45
N GLU A 71 2.89 -14.82 11.50
CA GLU A 71 3.17 -14.95 10.07
C GLU A 71 4.36 -14.08 9.65
N SER A 72 4.41 -12.84 10.15
CA SER A 72 5.55 -11.96 9.93
C SER A 72 6.86 -12.56 10.48
N ALA A 73 6.85 -13.17 11.67
CA ALA A 73 8.04 -13.79 12.22
C ALA A 73 8.50 -15.01 11.40
N GLN A 74 7.54 -15.83 10.92
CA GLN A 74 7.83 -17.00 10.08
C GLN A 74 8.48 -16.58 8.75
N MET A 75 7.96 -15.54 8.09
CA MET A 75 8.54 -15.04 6.84
C MET A 75 9.96 -14.45 7.04
N ARG A 76 10.32 -13.98 8.24
CA ARG A 76 11.69 -13.52 8.54
C ARG A 76 12.64 -14.66 8.90
N SER A 77 12.12 -15.85 9.22
CA SER A 77 12.93 -16.91 9.80
C SER A 77 13.97 -17.47 8.83
N PRO A 78 15.15 -17.89 9.31
CA PRO A 78 16.13 -18.59 8.49
C PRO A 78 15.49 -19.82 7.82
N GLY A 79 15.62 -19.93 6.49
CA GLY A 79 15.05 -21.03 5.73
C GLY A 79 13.59 -20.82 5.29
N ALA A 80 13.00 -19.63 5.49
CA ALA A 80 11.74 -19.27 4.88
C ALA A 80 11.83 -19.43 3.35
N ASN A 81 10.91 -20.20 2.77
CA ASN A 81 10.86 -20.44 1.32
C ASN A 81 10.16 -19.26 0.62
N LEU A 82 10.91 -18.18 0.43
CA LEU A 82 10.44 -16.96 -0.21
C LEU A 82 10.79 -16.96 -1.70
N ILE A 83 9.97 -16.29 -2.50
CA ILE A 83 10.16 -16.10 -3.93
C ILE A 83 11.48 -15.36 -4.16
N GLU A 84 12.31 -15.91 -5.06
CA GLU A 84 13.58 -15.30 -5.45
C GLU A 84 13.38 -13.87 -5.98
N GLY A 85 14.23 -12.95 -5.56
CA GLY A 85 14.14 -11.53 -5.92
C GLY A 85 13.03 -10.74 -5.20
N SER A 86 12.25 -11.38 -4.32
CA SER A 86 11.26 -10.69 -3.48
C SER A 86 11.83 -10.21 -2.13
N VAL A 87 13.09 -10.51 -1.84
CA VAL A 87 13.72 -10.24 -0.55
C VAL A 87 14.85 -9.24 -0.72
N ILE A 88 14.87 -8.23 0.15
CA ILE A 88 16.00 -7.32 0.35
C ILE A 88 16.55 -7.59 1.74
N SER A 89 17.84 -7.91 1.82
CA SER A 89 18.61 -8.04 3.06
C SER A 89 19.40 -6.76 3.38
N GLU A 90 19.92 -6.65 4.59
CA GLU A 90 20.87 -5.60 4.93
C GLU A 90 22.17 -5.72 4.09
N PRO A 91 22.84 -4.63 3.71
CA PRO A 91 24.05 -4.71 2.89
C PRO A 91 25.22 -5.47 3.54
N GLU A 92 25.27 -5.45 4.88
CA GLU A 92 26.38 -5.99 5.68
C GLU A 92 26.03 -7.33 6.36
N SER A 93 24.81 -7.84 6.18
CA SER A 93 24.39 -9.12 6.76
C SER A 93 23.28 -9.78 5.94
N ASP A 94 23.12 -11.09 6.06
CA ASP A 94 22.01 -11.82 5.43
C ASP A 94 20.68 -11.62 6.19
N GLU A 95 20.57 -10.62 7.07
CA GLU A 95 19.33 -10.32 7.76
C GLU A 95 18.29 -9.73 6.81
N VAL A 96 17.09 -10.34 6.79
CA VAL A 96 15.96 -9.88 6.00
C VAL A 96 15.48 -8.51 6.47
N ARG A 97 15.47 -7.53 5.55
CA ARG A 97 15.01 -6.15 5.78
C ARG A 97 13.60 -5.92 5.22
N THR A 98 13.36 -6.32 3.98
CA THR A 98 12.06 -6.19 3.34
C THR A 98 11.71 -7.45 2.55
N VAL A 99 10.48 -7.92 2.69
CA VAL A 99 9.89 -8.94 1.81
C VAL A 99 8.77 -8.30 1.00
N PHE A 100 8.77 -8.49 -0.32
CA PHE A 100 7.75 -8.00 -1.25
C PHE A 100 6.78 -9.11 -1.66
N GLN A 101 5.71 -8.78 -2.38
CA GLN A 101 4.77 -9.76 -2.95
C GLN A 101 4.17 -10.72 -1.89
N LEU A 102 3.84 -10.19 -0.71
CA LEU A 102 3.29 -10.93 0.43
C LEU A 102 2.05 -11.75 0.05
N GLU A 103 1.16 -11.17 -0.76
CA GLU A 103 -0.07 -11.80 -1.23
C GLU A 103 0.17 -13.03 -2.10
N ARG A 104 1.37 -13.18 -2.68
CA ARG A 104 1.75 -14.35 -3.50
C ARG A 104 2.47 -15.42 -2.67
N GLN A 105 2.82 -15.11 -1.43
CA GLN A 105 3.71 -15.91 -0.59
C GLN A 105 3.06 -16.32 0.74
N SER A 106 1.99 -15.64 1.14
CA SER A 106 1.29 -15.85 2.40
C SER A 106 -0.22 -15.71 2.19
N GLU A 107 -0.96 -16.78 2.45
CA GLU A 107 -2.42 -16.76 2.42
C GLU A 107 -2.99 -15.81 3.47
N ILE A 108 -2.28 -15.63 4.60
CA ILE A 108 -2.67 -14.71 5.68
C ILE A 108 -2.57 -13.27 5.19
N PHE A 109 -1.46 -12.89 4.54
CA PHE A 109 -1.32 -11.53 4.00
C PHE A 109 -2.18 -11.28 2.76
N ASP A 110 -2.43 -12.28 1.91
CA ASP A 110 -3.42 -12.17 0.82
C ASP A 110 -4.83 -11.94 1.37
N ARG A 111 -5.21 -12.67 2.43
CA ARG A 111 -6.48 -12.45 3.11
C ARG A 111 -6.56 -11.06 3.73
N LEU A 112 -5.51 -10.59 4.41
CA LEU A 112 -5.45 -9.25 4.99
C LEU A 112 -5.64 -8.17 3.93
N ALA A 113 -4.95 -8.30 2.79
CA ALA A 113 -5.04 -7.40 1.65
C ALA A 113 -6.47 -7.26 1.09
N ARG A 114 -7.26 -8.33 1.15
CA ARG A 114 -8.63 -8.40 0.65
C ARG A 114 -9.70 -8.14 1.71
N ASP A 115 -9.31 -7.94 2.97
CA ASP A 115 -10.27 -7.75 4.05
C ASP A 115 -11.07 -6.45 3.83
N MET A 116 -12.39 -6.53 3.88
CA MET A 116 -13.28 -5.40 3.58
C MET A 116 -13.11 -4.22 4.54
N ARG A 117 -12.56 -4.43 5.74
CA ARG A 117 -12.18 -3.35 6.66
C ARG A 117 -11.10 -2.45 6.06
N ILE A 118 -10.26 -2.97 5.17
CA ILE A 118 -9.23 -2.22 4.43
C ILE A 118 -9.70 -1.96 3.00
N ALA A 119 -9.92 -3.02 2.22
CA ALA A 119 -10.23 -2.91 0.79
C ALA A 119 -11.52 -2.13 0.53
N GLY A 120 -12.53 -2.26 1.38
CA GLY A 120 -13.77 -1.48 1.29
C GLY A 120 -13.55 0.01 1.52
N ALA A 121 -12.74 0.38 2.53
CA ALA A 121 -12.39 1.77 2.78
C ALA A 121 -11.59 2.37 1.61
N VAL A 122 -10.63 1.63 1.06
CA VAL A 122 -9.80 2.08 -0.09
C VAL A 122 -10.64 2.19 -1.36
N SER A 123 -11.49 1.20 -1.66
CA SER A 123 -12.41 1.23 -2.80
C SER A 123 -13.35 2.44 -2.72
N PHE A 124 -13.88 2.75 -1.53
CA PHE A 124 -14.67 3.98 -1.33
C PHE A 124 -13.86 5.26 -1.58
N LEU A 125 -12.63 5.35 -1.07
CA LEU A 125 -11.79 6.54 -1.26
C LEU A 125 -11.43 6.76 -2.73
N LEU A 126 -11.29 5.69 -3.52
CA LEU A 126 -10.93 5.71 -4.94
C LEU A 126 -12.13 5.64 -5.89
N ASP A 127 -13.33 5.36 -5.37
CA ASP A 127 -14.58 5.16 -6.14
C ASP A 127 -14.47 4.12 -7.27
N ASP A 128 -13.71 3.05 -7.03
CA ASP A 128 -13.48 2.00 -8.03
C ASP A 128 -13.18 0.64 -7.36
N ASP A 129 -13.23 -0.41 -8.17
CA ASP A 129 -12.64 -1.69 -7.83
C ASP A 129 -11.12 -1.55 -7.76
N VAL A 130 -10.52 -2.14 -6.72
CA VAL A 130 -9.10 -1.97 -6.43
C VAL A 130 -8.33 -3.27 -6.59
N TYR A 131 -7.06 -3.15 -6.98
CA TYR A 131 -6.12 -4.26 -7.02
C TYR A 131 -4.85 -3.91 -6.25
N PHE A 132 -4.08 -4.93 -5.90
CA PHE A 132 -2.81 -4.76 -5.21
C PHE A 132 -1.72 -4.31 -6.18
N HIS A 133 -1.27 -3.07 -6.07
CA HIS A 133 -0.12 -2.59 -6.84
C HIS A 133 1.20 -3.15 -6.30
N GLN A 134 1.39 -3.11 -4.99
CA GLN A 134 2.59 -3.61 -4.32
C GLN A 134 2.30 -3.91 -2.84
N SER A 135 2.90 -4.97 -2.31
CA SER A 135 2.97 -5.27 -0.88
C SER A 135 4.42 -5.30 -0.41
N ARG A 136 4.64 -4.97 0.87
CA ARG A 136 5.95 -5.07 1.52
C ARG A 136 5.80 -5.28 3.02
N LEU A 137 6.63 -6.15 3.58
CA LEU A 137 6.81 -6.35 5.01
C LEU A 137 8.20 -5.85 5.38
N ASN A 138 8.27 -4.76 6.13
CA ASN A 138 9.52 -4.11 6.50
C ASN A 138 9.88 -4.39 7.95
N TYR A 139 11.03 -5.00 8.18
CA TYR A 139 11.58 -5.20 9.52
C TYR A 139 12.48 -4.03 9.88
N LYS A 140 12.28 -3.44 11.06
CA LYS A 140 13.14 -2.38 11.59
C LYS A 140 13.58 -2.78 13.00
N PRO A 141 14.62 -3.63 13.15
CA PRO A 141 15.10 -4.01 14.48
C PRO A 141 15.55 -2.75 15.24
N GLY A 142 15.33 -2.77 16.56
CA GLY A 142 15.95 -1.78 17.44
C GLY A 142 17.46 -1.93 17.45
N PHE A 143 18.18 -0.90 17.87
CA PHE A 143 19.63 -0.97 18.03
C PHE A 143 19.99 -2.02 19.09
N THR A 144 21.00 -2.84 18.77
CA THR A 144 21.66 -3.77 19.70
C THR A 144 22.97 -3.19 20.18
#